data_AF-A0A0C3ATR3-F1
#
_entry.id   AF-A0A0C3ATR3-F1
#
_cell.length_a   1.000
_cell.length_b   1.000
_cell.length_c   1.000
_cell.angle_alpha   90.00
_cell.angle_beta   90.00
_cell.angle_gamma   90.00
#
_symmetry.space_group_name_H-M   'P 1'
#
loop_
_entity.id
_entity.type
_entity.pdbx_description
1 polymer ?
#
loop_
_entity_poly.entity_id
_entity_poly.type
_entity_poly.pdbx_seq_one_letter_code
_entity_poly.pdbx_strand_id
1 'polypeptide(L)'
;MLSPHSPAFAHQVTTRPFYEQAVFVLIVAVTTQLSLETFYTLLAVICVGVFNVSPKAFPHFFSSPLSFHTDSVRSFWGARWHHVFRRIFDRATDPWLHLMGIPKRSTLRAILKIAMVFIISALFHCVIQAKTLVHYYPPGFTPRLLDYDTIRFFMSQPFALLFEHFVIRPLARRLPAPLAYLVRRVWTWGWLFWSARWWADTWVKMGMWQPEEQVVFFSPIRGLWKGDWFVQMQ
;
A
#
# COMPACT_ATOMS: atom_id res chain seq x y z
N MET A 1 20.43 0.26 30.84
CA MET A 1 19.12 -0.43 30.80
C MET A 1 18.08 0.58 30.33
N LEU A 2 17.31 0.29 29.29
CA LEU A 2 16.13 1.08 28.94
C LEU A 2 15.02 0.78 29.95
N SER A 3 14.21 1.80 30.27
CA SER A 3 13.04 1.63 31.16
C SER A 3 12.06 0.61 30.57
N PRO A 4 11.52 -0.35 31.35
CA PRO A 4 10.54 -1.34 30.89
C PRO A 4 9.17 -0.72 30.52
N HIS A 5 9.05 0.62 30.51
CA HIS A 5 7.81 1.35 30.31
C HIS A 5 7.87 2.40 29.19
N SER A 6 8.84 2.35 28.27
CA SER A 6 8.80 3.18 27.04
C SER A 6 8.08 2.41 25.94
N PRO A 7 6.80 2.71 25.61
CA PRO A 7 6.05 1.96 24.63
C PRO A 7 6.34 2.56 23.24
N ALA A 8 7.58 2.55 22.77
CA ALA A 8 7.93 3.31 21.57
C ALA A 8 7.34 2.72 20.25
N PHE A 9 6.64 1.58 20.33
CA PHE A 9 5.67 1.10 19.31
C PHE A 9 4.32 1.86 19.28
N ALA A 10 4.00 2.70 20.28
CA ALA A 10 2.70 3.35 20.44
C ALA A 10 2.43 4.44 19.39
N HIS A 11 3.48 4.95 18.76
CA HIS A 11 3.37 6.03 17.79
C HIS A 11 3.12 5.47 16.40
N GLN A 12 1.83 5.27 16.09
CA GLN A 12 1.34 5.21 14.71
C GLN A 12 2.06 6.29 13.88
N VAL A 13 2.53 5.93 12.67
CA VAL A 13 3.07 6.86 11.67
C VAL A 13 2.14 8.06 11.52
N THR A 14 0.82 7.87 11.51
CA THR A 14 -0.17 8.96 11.45
C THR A 14 -0.09 10.00 12.59
N THR A 15 0.57 9.71 13.70
CA THR A 15 0.81 10.65 14.83
C THR A 15 2.18 11.33 14.81
N ARG A 16 3.12 10.88 13.96
CA ARG A 16 4.45 11.48 13.78
C ARG A 16 4.40 12.80 12.99
N PRO A 17 5.45 13.64 13.02
CA PRO A 17 5.57 14.79 12.12
C PRO A 17 5.43 14.43 10.63
N PHE A 18 4.93 15.36 9.80
CA PHE A 18 4.58 15.08 8.40
C PHE A 18 5.75 14.60 7.53
N TYR A 19 6.98 15.09 7.78
CA TYR A 19 8.17 14.62 7.06
C TYR A 19 8.48 13.16 7.40
N GLU A 20 8.26 12.72 8.63
CA GLU A 20 8.44 11.32 9.01
C GLU A 20 7.41 10.43 8.32
N GLN A 21 6.15 10.89 8.28
CA GLN A 21 5.08 10.21 7.56
C GLN A 21 5.46 9.96 6.10
N ALA A 22 6.02 10.96 5.42
CA ALA A 22 6.48 10.85 4.03
C ALA A 22 7.57 9.79 3.87
N VAL A 23 8.56 9.75 4.76
CA VAL A 23 9.65 8.77 4.72
C VAL A 23 9.14 7.36 5.02
N PHE A 24 8.36 7.15 6.09
CA PHE A 24 7.79 5.84 6.42
C PHE A 24 6.92 5.28 5.30
N VAL A 25 6.02 6.09 4.71
CA VAL A 25 5.18 5.65 3.59
C VAL A 25 6.02 5.26 2.37
N LEU A 26 7.07 6.01 2.06
CA LEU A 26 7.97 5.68 0.95
C LEU A 26 8.75 4.38 1.20
N ILE A 27 9.32 4.21 2.40
CA ILE A 27 10.05 2.99 2.76
C ILE A 27 9.12 1.78 2.72
N VAL A 28 7.94 1.84 3.35
CA VAL A 28 6.95 0.75 3.31
C VAL A 28 6.59 0.38 1.87
N ALA A 29 6.39 1.36 0.99
CA ALA A 29 6.07 1.10 -0.41
C ALA A 29 7.25 0.46 -1.17
N VAL A 30 8.47 0.98 -1.01
CA VAL A 30 9.67 0.46 -1.69
C VAL A 30 10.01 -0.94 -1.18
N THR A 31 9.99 -1.18 0.13
CA THR A 31 10.22 -2.51 0.73
C THR A 31 9.17 -3.51 0.27
N THR A 32 7.87 -3.14 0.27
CA THR A 32 6.80 -4.01 -0.25
C THR A 32 7.05 -4.41 -1.71
N GLN A 33 7.45 -3.44 -2.56
CA GLN A 33 7.77 -3.72 -3.96
C GLN A 33 8.98 -4.66 -4.08
N LEU A 34 10.11 -4.32 -3.45
CA LEU A 34 11.34 -5.09 -3.54
C LEU A 34 11.16 -6.52 -3.03
N SER A 35 10.54 -6.72 -1.86
CA SER A 35 10.28 -8.06 -1.32
C SER A 35 9.50 -8.93 -2.31
N LEU A 36 8.41 -8.42 -2.88
CA LEU A 36 7.56 -9.19 -3.79
C LEU A 36 8.24 -9.40 -5.16
N GLU A 37 8.93 -8.40 -5.71
CA GLU A 37 9.65 -8.54 -6.98
C GLU A 37 10.85 -9.49 -6.86
N THR A 38 11.56 -9.53 -5.72
CA THR A 38 12.65 -10.50 -5.49
C THR A 38 12.13 -11.93 -5.52
N PHE A 39 11.11 -12.28 -4.71
CA PHE A 39 10.56 -13.64 -4.70
C PHE A 39 9.94 -14.02 -6.05
N TYR A 40 9.24 -13.09 -6.70
CA TYR A 40 8.63 -13.33 -8.01
C TYR A 40 9.68 -13.56 -9.11
N THR A 41 10.77 -12.78 -9.12
CA THR A 41 11.86 -12.92 -10.08
C THR A 41 12.61 -14.24 -9.89
N LEU A 42 12.88 -14.64 -8.64
CA LEU A 42 13.50 -15.94 -8.34
C LEU A 42 12.65 -17.11 -8.85
N LEU A 43 11.33 -17.08 -8.61
CA LEU A 43 10.41 -18.08 -9.14
C LEU A 43 10.38 -18.08 -10.67
N ALA A 44 10.34 -16.90 -11.30
CA ALA A 44 10.36 -16.77 -12.76
C ALA A 44 11.65 -17.35 -13.36
N VAL A 45 12.82 -17.09 -12.77
CA VAL A 45 14.11 -17.66 -13.20
C VAL A 45 14.10 -19.19 -13.11
N ILE A 46 13.56 -19.77 -12.04
CA ILE A 46 13.43 -21.23 -11.90
C ILE A 46 12.48 -21.80 -12.96
N CYS A 47 11.30 -21.21 -13.13
CA CYS A 47 10.30 -21.70 -14.09
C CYS A 47 10.74 -21.57 -15.55
N VAL A 48 11.41 -20.47 -15.91
CA VAL A 48 11.95 -20.27 -17.27
C VAL A 48 13.18 -21.16 -17.49
N GLY A 49 14.14 -21.16 -16.57
CA GLY A 49 15.43 -21.83 -16.75
C GLY A 49 15.39 -23.35 -16.58
N VAL A 50 14.63 -23.86 -15.60
CA VAL A 50 14.56 -25.31 -15.29
C VAL A 50 13.40 -25.98 -16.01
N PHE A 51 12.23 -25.34 -16.02
CA PHE A 51 10.98 -25.93 -16.53
C PHE A 51 10.61 -25.45 -17.95
N ASN A 52 11.47 -24.67 -18.61
CA ASN A 52 11.28 -24.14 -19.95
C ASN A 52 9.93 -23.42 -20.17
N VAL A 53 9.39 -22.80 -19.11
CA VAL A 53 8.16 -22.01 -19.21
C VAL A 53 8.46 -20.72 -19.97
N SER A 54 7.55 -20.31 -20.87
CA SER A 54 7.74 -19.06 -21.62
C SER A 54 7.86 -17.85 -20.68
N PRO A 55 8.86 -16.97 -20.82
CA PRO A 55 8.99 -15.75 -20.02
C PRO A 55 7.73 -14.85 -20.05
N LYS A 56 6.94 -14.92 -21.13
CA LYS A 56 5.67 -14.20 -21.28
C LYS A 56 4.59 -14.64 -20.27
N ALA A 57 4.76 -15.80 -19.62
CA ALA A 57 3.91 -16.25 -18.51
C ALA A 57 4.18 -15.49 -17.21
N PHE A 58 5.32 -14.79 -17.11
CA PHE A 58 5.73 -14.00 -15.95
C PHE A 58 5.70 -12.49 -16.24
N PRO A 59 4.52 -11.86 -16.35
CA PRO A 59 4.42 -10.40 -16.42
C PRO A 59 4.97 -9.77 -15.13
N HIS A 60 5.54 -8.56 -15.21
CA HIS A 60 6.08 -7.85 -14.05
C HIS A 60 5.07 -7.80 -12.88
N PHE A 61 5.54 -7.79 -11.64
CA PHE A 61 4.62 -7.68 -10.50
C PHE A 61 4.10 -6.24 -10.35
N PHE A 62 4.98 -5.26 -10.59
CA PHE A 62 4.68 -3.83 -10.63
C PHE A 62 5.07 -3.24 -11.99
N SER A 63 4.35 -2.21 -12.44
CA SER A 63 4.57 -1.55 -13.74
C SER A 63 4.93 -0.08 -13.52
N SER A 64 6.14 0.17 -13.04
CA SER A 64 6.67 1.49 -12.69
C SER A 64 5.67 2.34 -11.85
N PRO A 65 5.32 1.91 -10.62
CA PRO A 65 4.29 2.55 -9.80
C PRO A 65 4.66 3.99 -9.43
N LEU A 66 5.92 4.22 -9.10
CA LEU A 66 6.48 5.54 -8.75
C LEU A 66 6.83 6.41 -9.98
N SER A 67 6.39 6.02 -11.19
CA SER A 67 6.63 6.80 -12.40
C SER A 67 5.97 8.18 -12.34
N PHE A 68 6.66 9.18 -12.89
CA PHE A 68 6.13 10.52 -13.16
C PHE A 68 4.83 10.48 -13.98
N HIS A 69 4.62 9.44 -14.82
CA HIS A 69 3.41 9.23 -15.60
C HIS A 69 2.23 8.62 -14.83
N THR A 70 2.34 8.43 -13.50
CA THR A 70 1.21 8.07 -12.64
C THR A 70 0.44 9.33 -12.24
N ASP A 71 -0.72 9.54 -12.87
CA ASP A 71 -1.61 10.70 -12.66
C ASP A 71 -3.05 10.32 -12.29
N SER A 72 -3.29 9.05 -11.92
CA SER A 72 -4.60 8.56 -11.52
C SER A 72 -4.48 7.42 -10.50
N VAL A 73 -5.28 7.48 -9.45
CA VAL A 73 -5.49 6.40 -8.46
C VAL A 73 -5.99 5.13 -9.16
N ARG A 74 -6.82 5.28 -10.21
CA ARG A 74 -7.24 4.17 -11.07
C ARG A 74 -6.09 3.57 -11.89
N SER A 75 -5.16 4.39 -12.38
CA SER A 75 -3.97 3.90 -13.09
C SER A 75 -3.03 3.16 -12.13
N PHE A 76 -2.81 3.71 -10.94
CA PHE A 76 -1.97 3.12 -9.90
C PHE A 76 -2.45 1.71 -9.54
N TRP A 77 -3.66 1.56 -8.98
CA TRP A 77 -4.21 0.26 -8.59
C TRP A 77 -4.57 -0.65 -9.75
N GLY A 78 -4.96 -0.09 -10.91
CA GLY A 78 -5.47 -0.86 -12.04
C GLY A 78 -4.40 -1.37 -13.02
N ALA A 79 -3.17 -0.87 -12.95
CA ALA A 79 -2.13 -1.21 -13.93
C ALA A 79 -0.69 -1.23 -13.38
N ARG A 80 -0.41 -0.56 -12.25
CA ARG A 80 0.97 -0.31 -11.80
C ARG A 80 1.36 -0.98 -10.49
N TRP A 81 0.46 -1.02 -9.52
CA TRP A 81 0.66 -1.68 -8.24
C TRP A 81 0.00 -3.06 -8.25
N HIS A 82 0.73 -4.12 -7.86
CA HIS A 82 0.17 -5.47 -7.68
C HIS A 82 -0.63 -6.00 -8.90
N HIS A 83 -0.22 -5.64 -10.11
CA HIS A 83 -1.14 -5.68 -11.27
C HIS A 83 -1.53 -7.11 -11.68
N VAL A 84 -0.73 -8.11 -11.32
CA VAL A 84 -1.02 -9.54 -11.48
C VAL A 84 -2.31 -9.97 -10.76
N PHE A 85 -2.61 -9.39 -9.60
CA PHE A 85 -3.81 -9.72 -8.83
C PHE A 85 -5.09 -9.12 -9.41
N ARG A 86 -4.99 -8.10 -10.29
CA ARG A 86 -6.17 -7.44 -10.88
C ARG A 86 -7.14 -8.45 -11.50
N ARG A 87 -6.66 -9.40 -12.30
CA ARG A 87 -7.53 -10.40 -12.96
C ARG A 87 -8.15 -11.38 -11.96
N ILE A 88 -7.45 -11.68 -10.87
CA ILE A 88 -7.90 -12.60 -9.83
C ILE A 88 -9.04 -11.96 -9.05
N PHE A 89 -8.83 -10.75 -8.50
CA PHE A 89 -9.88 -10.05 -7.75
C PHE A 89 -11.05 -9.61 -8.64
N ASP A 90 -10.80 -9.15 -9.88
CA ASP A 90 -11.88 -8.80 -10.81
C ASP A 90 -12.80 -10.01 -11.08
N ARG A 91 -12.24 -11.20 -11.33
CA ARG A 91 -13.04 -12.44 -11.49
C ARG A 91 -13.69 -12.91 -10.20
N ALA A 92 -13.03 -12.77 -9.05
CA ALA A 92 -13.58 -13.18 -7.75
C ALA A 92 -14.87 -12.43 -7.36
N THR A 93 -15.09 -11.22 -7.91
CA THR A 93 -16.32 -10.43 -7.65
C THR A 93 -17.51 -10.77 -8.54
N ASP A 94 -17.28 -11.27 -9.77
CA ASP A 94 -18.36 -11.45 -10.74
C ASP A 94 -19.47 -12.45 -10.34
N PRO A 95 -19.18 -13.58 -9.66
CA PRO A 95 -20.22 -14.50 -9.16
C PRO A 95 -21.17 -13.84 -8.16
N TRP A 96 -20.66 -13.02 -7.24
CA TRP A 96 -21.46 -12.33 -6.24
C TRP A 96 -22.37 -11.27 -6.88
N LEU A 97 -21.82 -10.48 -7.81
CA LEU A 97 -22.59 -9.49 -8.57
C LEU A 97 -23.67 -10.14 -9.45
N HIS A 98 -23.46 -11.39 -9.88
CA HIS A 98 -24.47 -12.19 -10.57
C HIS A 98 -25.55 -12.69 -9.60
N LEU A 99 -25.17 -13.22 -8.43
CA LEU A 99 -26.09 -13.68 -7.39
C LEU A 99 -26.99 -12.56 -6.86
N MET A 100 -26.46 -11.34 -6.76
CA MET A 100 -27.21 -10.13 -6.40
C MET A 100 -28.08 -9.56 -7.55
N GLY A 101 -28.16 -10.23 -8.71
CA GLY A 101 -28.97 -9.82 -9.86
C GLY A 101 -28.51 -8.54 -10.57
N ILE A 102 -27.28 -8.06 -10.34
CA ILE A 102 -26.85 -6.72 -10.78
C ILE A 102 -26.54 -6.71 -12.30
N PRO A 103 -27.23 -5.88 -13.11
CA PRO A 103 -27.10 -5.89 -14.58
C PRO A 103 -25.66 -5.64 -15.06
N LYS A 104 -25.20 -6.46 -16.01
CA LYS A 104 -23.81 -6.51 -16.52
C LYS A 104 -23.24 -5.17 -16.99
N ARG A 105 -24.08 -4.25 -17.49
CA ARG A 105 -23.68 -2.93 -18.04
C ARG A 105 -24.11 -1.73 -17.16
N SER A 106 -24.50 -1.96 -15.91
CA SER A 106 -24.93 -0.87 -15.01
C SER A 106 -23.77 -0.15 -14.32
N THR A 107 -23.92 1.15 -14.08
CA THR A 107 -23.01 1.94 -13.22
C THR A 107 -22.94 1.36 -11.81
N LEU A 108 -24.06 0.87 -11.28
CA LEU A 108 -24.12 0.17 -9.99
C LEU A 108 -23.18 -1.04 -9.96
N ARG A 109 -23.16 -1.88 -11.00
CA ARG A 109 -22.20 -2.99 -11.08
C ARG A 109 -20.75 -2.52 -11.02
N ALA A 110 -20.41 -1.43 -11.73
CA ALA A 110 -19.05 -0.90 -11.71
C ALA A 110 -18.63 -0.37 -10.33
N ILE A 111 -19.54 0.30 -9.61
CA ILE A 111 -19.31 0.80 -8.24
C ILE A 111 -19.16 -0.37 -7.27
N LEU A 112 -20.10 -1.32 -7.28
CA LEU A 112 -20.05 -2.51 -6.42
C LEU A 112 -18.81 -3.36 -6.71
N LYS A 113 -18.41 -3.53 -7.98
CA LYS A 113 -17.19 -4.27 -8.34
C LYS A 113 -15.94 -3.64 -7.72
N ILE A 114 -15.81 -2.31 -7.76
CA ILE A 114 -14.72 -1.60 -7.09
C ILE A 114 -14.76 -1.85 -5.58
N ALA A 115 -15.91 -1.65 -4.93
CA ALA A 115 -16.04 -1.88 -3.49
C ALA A 115 -15.65 -3.33 -3.09
N MET A 116 -16.18 -4.33 -3.80
CA MET A 116 -15.90 -5.74 -3.54
C MET A 116 -14.43 -6.13 -3.77
N VAL A 117 -13.77 -5.60 -4.81
CA VAL A 117 -12.33 -5.84 -5.01
C VAL A 117 -11.52 -5.35 -3.81
N PHE A 118 -11.85 -4.18 -3.26
CA PHE A 118 -11.17 -3.64 -2.09
C PHE A 118 -11.55 -4.32 -0.77
N ILE A 119 -12.79 -4.80 -0.61
CA ILE A 119 -13.18 -5.66 0.52
C ILE A 119 -12.39 -6.97 0.51
N ILE A 120 -12.33 -7.66 -0.63
CA ILE A 120 -11.55 -8.91 -0.78
C ILE A 120 -10.07 -8.63 -0.52
N SER A 121 -9.54 -7.50 -1.02
CA SER A 121 -8.16 -7.08 -0.76
C SER A 121 -7.93 -6.83 0.74
N ALA A 122 -8.83 -6.14 1.44
CA ALA A 122 -8.72 -5.89 2.88
C ALA A 122 -8.66 -7.20 3.68
N LEU A 123 -9.60 -8.11 3.42
CA LEU A 123 -9.67 -9.42 4.08
C LEU A 123 -8.43 -10.27 3.79
N PHE A 124 -7.92 -10.26 2.54
CA PHE A 124 -6.72 -10.99 2.16
C PHE A 124 -5.47 -10.50 2.92
N HIS A 125 -5.26 -9.19 3.00
CA HIS A 125 -4.13 -8.63 3.76
C HIS A 125 -4.29 -8.89 5.25
N CYS A 126 -5.49 -8.70 5.82
CA CYS A 126 -5.82 -9.06 7.19
C CYS A 126 -5.47 -10.53 7.54
N VAL A 127 -5.77 -11.49 6.67
CA VAL A 127 -5.44 -12.92 6.86
C VAL A 127 -3.93 -13.18 6.79
N ILE A 128 -3.21 -12.54 5.86
CA ILE A 128 -1.74 -12.66 5.78
C ILE A 128 -1.08 -12.09 7.03
N GLN A 129 -1.52 -10.92 7.45
CA GLN A 129 -1.04 -10.19 8.62
C GLN A 129 -1.25 -10.97 9.92
N ALA A 130 -2.45 -11.52 10.13
CA ALA A 130 -2.74 -12.37 11.29
C ALA A 130 -1.92 -13.67 11.33
N LYS A 131 -1.32 -14.09 10.21
CA LYS A 131 -0.41 -15.23 10.09
C LYS A 131 1.07 -14.84 10.01
N THR A 132 1.40 -13.55 10.01
CA THR A 132 2.78 -13.10 9.96
C THR A 132 3.44 -13.38 11.31
N LEU A 133 4.57 -14.11 11.28
CA LEU A 133 5.36 -14.37 12.49
C LEU A 133 6.07 -13.09 12.90
N VAL A 134 5.44 -12.34 13.80
CA VAL A 134 6.00 -11.14 14.39
C VAL A 134 6.97 -11.53 15.50
N HIS A 135 8.24 -11.15 15.36
CA HIS A 135 9.29 -11.44 16.36
C HIS A 135 9.09 -10.67 17.68
N TYR A 136 8.35 -9.56 17.66
CA TYR A 136 8.06 -8.75 18.85
C TYR A 136 6.69 -8.08 18.73
N TYR A 137 5.76 -8.38 19.63
CA TYR A 137 4.50 -7.64 19.77
C TYR A 137 4.63 -6.55 20.85
N PRO A 138 4.06 -5.35 20.63
CA PRO A 138 3.99 -4.33 21.68
C PRO A 138 3.32 -4.86 22.96
N PRO A 139 3.75 -4.46 24.17
CA PRO A 139 3.08 -4.86 25.40
C PRO A 139 1.58 -4.52 25.37
N GLY A 140 0.72 -5.52 25.63
CA GLY A 140 -0.74 -5.37 25.56
C GLY A 140 -1.35 -5.41 24.15
N PHE A 141 -0.55 -5.55 23.08
CA PHE A 141 -1.08 -5.74 21.74
C PHE A 141 -1.59 -7.17 21.55
N THR A 142 -2.85 -7.30 21.15
CA THR A 142 -3.46 -8.56 20.73
C THR A 142 -3.66 -8.53 19.21
N PRO A 143 -3.03 -9.46 18.45
CA PRO A 143 -3.24 -9.56 17.01
C PRO A 143 -4.72 -9.81 16.72
N ARG A 144 -5.33 -8.94 15.92
CA ARG A 144 -6.72 -9.11 15.47
C ARG A 144 -6.70 -9.66 14.06
N LEU A 145 -7.56 -10.65 13.79
CA LEU A 145 -7.79 -11.13 12.42
C LEU A 145 -8.23 -9.98 11.50
N LEU A 146 -8.93 -8.98 12.04
CA LEU A 146 -9.36 -7.77 11.34
C LEU A 146 -8.65 -6.55 11.95
N ASP A 147 -7.54 -6.12 11.35
CA ASP A 147 -6.90 -4.86 11.73
C ASP A 147 -7.66 -3.66 11.16
N TYR A 148 -7.89 -2.67 12.02
CA TYR A 148 -8.67 -1.48 11.68
C TYR A 148 -7.98 -0.60 10.64
N ASP A 149 -6.65 -0.45 10.70
CA ASP A 149 -5.93 0.47 9.80
C ASP A 149 -5.74 -0.15 8.41
N THR A 150 -5.59 -1.47 8.31
CA THR A 150 -5.72 -2.21 7.03
C THR A 150 -7.10 -2.04 6.41
N ILE A 151 -8.18 -2.26 7.17
CA ILE A 151 -9.54 -2.07 6.67
C ILE A 151 -9.74 -0.62 6.23
N ARG A 152 -9.33 0.35 7.05
CA ARG A 152 -9.41 1.79 6.74
C ARG A 152 -8.65 2.14 5.46
N PHE A 153 -7.44 1.62 5.28
CA PHE A 153 -6.64 1.81 4.08
C PHE A 153 -7.36 1.32 2.83
N PHE A 154 -7.74 0.04 2.78
CA PHE A 154 -8.35 -0.55 1.59
C PHE A 154 -9.75 0.00 1.32
N MET A 155 -10.59 0.20 2.35
CA MET A 155 -11.95 0.73 2.19
C MET A 155 -11.98 2.22 1.81
N SER A 156 -10.89 2.95 1.99
CA SER A 156 -10.77 4.33 1.48
C SER A 156 -10.54 4.40 -0.04
N GLN A 157 -10.00 3.35 -0.67
CA GLN A 157 -9.66 3.37 -2.10
C GLN A 157 -10.89 3.40 -3.04
N PRO A 158 -12.01 2.70 -2.76
CA PRO A 158 -13.26 2.91 -3.49
C PRO A 158 -13.72 4.37 -3.47
N PHE A 159 -13.71 5.04 -2.32
CA PHE A 159 -14.06 6.46 -2.21
C PHE A 159 -13.14 7.31 -3.10
N ALA A 160 -11.83 7.06 -3.05
CA ALA A 160 -10.84 7.76 -3.88
C ALA A 160 -11.13 7.63 -5.39
N LEU A 161 -11.48 6.42 -5.84
CA LEU A 161 -11.77 6.11 -7.24
C LEU A 161 -13.08 6.73 -7.73
N LEU A 162 -14.08 6.87 -6.84
CA LEU A 162 -15.34 7.54 -7.12
C LEU A 162 -15.15 9.06 -7.13
N PHE A 163 -14.46 9.63 -6.14
CA PHE A 163 -14.14 11.06 -6.09
C PHE A 163 -13.26 11.49 -7.28
N GLU A 164 -12.27 10.69 -7.66
CA GLU A 164 -11.50 10.92 -8.88
C GLU A 164 -12.40 10.95 -10.12
N HIS A 165 -13.36 10.04 -10.20
CA HIS A 165 -14.26 9.91 -11.35
C HIS A 165 -15.28 11.03 -11.47
N PHE A 166 -15.93 11.42 -10.36
CA PHE A 166 -17.03 12.38 -10.34
C PHE A 166 -16.59 13.83 -10.10
N VAL A 167 -15.43 14.07 -9.48
CA VAL A 167 -14.96 15.42 -9.13
C VAL A 167 -13.69 15.78 -9.89
N ILE A 168 -12.60 15.03 -9.69
CA ILE A 168 -11.27 15.41 -10.21
C ILE A 168 -11.20 15.35 -11.73
N ARG A 169 -11.74 14.30 -12.36
CA ARG A 169 -11.73 14.17 -13.83
C ARG A 169 -12.60 15.25 -14.51
N PRO A 170 -13.86 15.53 -14.08
CA PRO A 170 -14.62 16.66 -14.62
C PRO A 170 -13.97 18.02 -14.40
N LEU A 171 -13.38 18.26 -13.21
CA LEU A 171 -12.65 19.49 -12.93
C LEU A 171 -11.45 19.66 -13.86
N ALA A 172 -10.57 18.65 -13.94
CA ALA A 172 -9.37 18.69 -14.77
C ALA A 172 -9.67 18.91 -16.26
N ARG A 173 -10.79 18.40 -16.79
CA ARG A 173 -11.23 18.66 -18.18
C ARG A 173 -11.55 20.13 -18.48
N ARG A 174 -11.80 20.96 -17.46
CA ARG A 174 -12.09 22.40 -17.61
C ARG A 174 -10.82 23.27 -17.55
N LEU A 175 -9.65 22.67 -17.36
CA LEU A 175 -8.39 23.38 -17.14
C LEU A 175 -7.44 23.19 -18.33
N PRO A 176 -6.52 24.13 -18.60
CA PRO A 176 -5.46 23.96 -19.60
C PRO A 176 -4.62 22.71 -19.29
N ALA A 177 -4.11 22.03 -20.34
CA ALA A 177 -3.48 20.72 -20.22
C ALA A 177 -2.40 20.59 -19.12
N PRO A 178 -1.47 21.57 -18.90
CA PRO A 178 -0.49 21.49 -17.82
C PRO A 178 -1.14 21.48 -16.43
N LEU A 179 -2.15 22.33 -16.21
CA LEU A 179 -2.87 22.43 -14.94
C LEU A 179 -3.80 21.21 -14.73
N ALA A 180 -4.45 20.73 -15.78
CA ALA A 180 -5.23 19.49 -15.77
C ALA A 180 -4.38 18.26 -15.41
N TYR A 181 -3.12 18.23 -15.81
CA TYR A 181 -2.17 17.19 -15.41
C TYR A 181 -1.72 17.36 -13.96
N LEU A 182 -1.36 18.59 -13.55
CA LEU A 182 -0.95 18.89 -12.17
C LEU A 182 -2.04 18.54 -11.15
N VAL A 183 -3.30 18.97 -11.36
CA VAL A 183 -4.44 18.68 -10.47
C VAL A 183 -4.64 17.17 -10.29
N ARG A 184 -4.59 16.40 -11.39
CA ARG A 184 -4.74 14.94 -11.34
C ARG A 184 -3.60 14.26 -10.57
N ARG A 185 -2.37 14.78 -10.67
CA ARG A 185 -1.22 14.28 -9.92
C ARG A 185 -1.23 14.67 -8.45
N VAL A 186 -1.54 15.92 -8.11
CA VAL A 186 -1.67 16.38 -6.71
C VAL A 186 -2.74 15.56 -6.01
N TRP A 187 -3.89 15.33 -6.66
CA TRP A 187 -4.91 14.41 -6.15
C TRP A 187 -4.38 12.99 -5.95
N THR A 188 -3.77 12.39 -6.98
CA THR A 188 -3.34 10.99 -6.94
C THR A 188 -2.28 10.75 -5.88
N TRP A 189 -1.21 11.54 -5.90
CA TRP A 189 -0.09 11.39 -4.96
C TRP A 189 -0.47 11.84 -3.55
N GLY A 190 -1.25 12.91 -3.41
CA GLY A 190 -1.79 13.34 -2.11
C GLY A 190 -2.68 12.29 -1.47
N TRP A 191 -3.58 11.66 -2.24
CA TRP A 191 -4.44 10.59 -1.73
C TRP A 191 -3.68 9.31 -1.38
N LEU A 192 -2.82 8.85 -2.28
CA LEU A 192 -2.00 7.65 -2.06
C LEU A 192 -1.12 7.84 -0.82
N PHE A 193 -0.44 8.97 -0.70
CA PHE A 193 0.30 9.31 0.51
C PHE A 193 -0.60 9.33 1.76
N TRP A 194 -1.68 10.13 1.75
CA TRP A 194 -2.54 10.33 2.91
C TRP A 194 -3.11 9.02 3.47
N SER A 195 -3.57 8.13 2.58
CA SER A 195 -4.14 6.83 2.94
C SER A 195 -3.07 5.79 3.29
N ALA A 196 -1.92 5.76 2.60
CA ALA A 196 -0.85 4.81 2.87
C ALA A 196 -0.18 4.99 4.25
N ARG A 197 -0.44 6.10 4.96
CA ARG A 197 -0.02 6.24 6.37
C ARG A 197 -0.68 5.19 7.27
N TRP A 198 -1.96 4.85 7.05
CA TRP A 198 -2.64 3.76 7.76
C TRP A 198 -2.08 2.38 7.39
N TRP A 199 -1.64 2.24 6.13
CA TRP A 199 -0.92 1.04 5.71
C TRP A 199 0.42 0.91 6.43
N ALA A 200 1.17 2.00 6.58
CA ALA A 200 2.40 2.04 7.36
C ALA A 200 2.14 1.79 8.87
N ASP A 201 1.09 2.38 9.45
CA ASP A 201 0.66 2.10 10.83
C ASP A 201 0.49 0.60 11.08
N THR A 202 -0.09 -0.13 10.12
CA THR A 202 -0.30 -1.58 10.25
C THR A 202 1.01 -2.34 10.37
N TRP A 203 2.00 -2.06 9.52
CA TRP A 203 3.27 -2.77 9.58
C TRP A 203 4.11 -2.43 10.83
N VAL A 204 4.03 -1.19 11.31
CA VAL A 204 4.66 -0.78 12.58
C VAL A 204 4.06 -1.56 13.76
N LYS A 205 2.73 -1.72 13.83
CA LYS A 205 2.08 -2.58 14.86
C LYS A 205 2.54 -4.04 14.81
N MET A 206 2.92 -4.52 13.62
CA MET A 206 3.38 -5.89 13.39
C MET A 206 4.88 -6.06 13.63
N GLY A 207 5.52 -5.15 14.36
CA GLY A 207 6.90 -5.28 14.80
C GLY A 207 7.92 -5.36 13.65
N MET A 208 7.54 -4.95 12.43
CA MET A 208 8.47 -4.83 11.31
C MET A 208 9.38 -3.59 11.41
N TRP A 209 9.07 -2.70 12.35
CA TRP A 209 9.91 -1.59 12.76
C TRP A 209 10.18 -1.68 14.26
N GLN A 210 11.43 -1.43 14.67
CA GLN A 210 11.78 -1.35 16.08
C GLN A 210 11.32 -0.02 16.70
N PRO A 211 11.02 0.03 18.01
CA PRO A 211 10.58 1.25 18.70
C PRO A 211 11.57 2.41 18.58
N GLU A 212 12.86 2.07 18.54
CA GLU A 212 13.97 3.01 18.45
C GLU A 212 14.22 3.50 17.01
N GLU A 213 13.49 3.00 16.00
CA GLU A 213 13.60 3.41 14.60
C GLU A 213 12.80 4.69 14.34
N GLN A 214 13.45 5.83 14.60
CA GLN A 214 13.03 7.15 14.13
C GLN A 214 13.56 7.44 12.72
N VAL A 215 12.93 8.39 12.02
CA VAL A 215 13.41 8.91 10.74
C VAL A 215 14.72 9.65 10.96
N VAL A 216 15.80 9.04 10.46
CA VAL A 216 17.16 9.48 10.71
C VAL A 216 17.58 10.57 9.72
N PHE A 217 17.51 11.83 10.18
CA PHE A 217 18.00 13.01 9.46
C PHE A 217 19.47 12.92 9.03
N PHE A 218 20.32 12.24 9.80
CA PHE A 218 21.64 11.82 9.34
C PHE A 218 21.87 10.36 9.72
N SER A 219 22.08 9.49 8.71
CA SER A 219 22.39 8.07 8.93
C SER A 219 23.15 7.33 7.80
N PRO A 220 24.40 7.71 7.44
CA PRO A 220 25.41 6.78 6.86
C PRO A 220 25.89 5.63 7.81
N ILE A 221 24.96 5.17 8.63
CA ILE A 221 25.03 5.13 10.10
C ILE A 221 23.72 4.37 10.51
N ARG A 222 23.22 4.20 11.74
CA ARG A 222 23.68 4.63 13.08
C ARG A 222 25.18 4.41 13.22
N GLY A 223 25.85 5.39 13.82
CA GLY A 223 27.21 5.94 13.63
C GLY A 223 28.40 5.16 13.04
N LEU A 224 28.17 4.20 12.14
CA LEU A 224 28.85 2.90 12.22
C LEU A 224 28.86 2.42 13.70
N TRP A 225 27.78 2.76 14.44
CA TRP A 225 27.79 2.92 15.89
C TRP A 225 27.88 1.55 16.51
N LYS A 226 28.64 1.38 17.59
CA LYS A 226 28.57 2.14 18.86
C LYS A 226 29.01 3.65 19.00
N GLY A 227 29.39 4.45 17.97
CA GLY A 227 29.70 5.92 17.98
C GLY A 227 28.83 6.84 17.07
N ASP A 228 27.63 7.29 17.48
CA ASP A 228 26.52 7.84 16.69
C ASP A 228 26.74 9.23 16.08
N TRP A 229 26.13 9.49 14.91
CA TRP A 229 26.06 10.82 14.30
C TRP A 229 24.74 10.99 13.55
N PHE A 230 23.86 11.94 13.86
CA PHE A 230 22.94 11.72 14.99
C PHE A 230 21.50 11.71 14.45
N VAL A 231 20.58 11.10 15.20
CA VAL A 231 19.32 11.79 15.54
C VAL A 231 19.05 11.66 17.03
N GLN A 232 18.88 12.82 17.67
CA GLN A 232 17.98 12.98 18.80
C GLN A 232 17.00 14.10 18.43
N MET A 233 15.72 13.79 18.41
CA MET A 233 14.68 14.73 18.87
C MET A 233 13.75 13.94 19.79
N GLN A 234 13.32 14.60 20.87
CA GLN A 234 12.67 14.01 22.05
C GLN A 234 11.28 13.43 21.73
#